data_AF-A0A2E9BCA9-F1
#
_entry.id   AF-A0A2E9BCA9-F1
#
_cell.length_a   1.000
_cell.length_b   1.000
_cell.length_c   1.000
_cell.angle_alpha   90.00
_cell.angle_beta   90.00
_cell.angle_gamma   90.00
#
_symmetry.space_group_name_H-M   'P 1'
#
loop_
_entity.id
_entity.type
_entity.pdbx_description
1 polymer ?
#
loop_
_entity_poly.entity_id
_entity_poly.type
_entity_poly.pdbx_seq_one_letter_code
_entity_poly.pdbx_strand_id
1 'polypeptide(L)'
;MADDSKDWGESKLRVEQMPISVQKLVDAMLSIDPHFSIESWLEEKAKEDLNLIKSDINREKIQLEQRLYRLQNIVSKLDPVDIREVPNGQTNLFDCFDIPESFKHISERIDDSNYEEPHPAGTFINLFPNDDCDDPLLAVTAQMMLIFIQEKTGKGASWVEIADIYKPMIENGVSIEECDEAIDHLLVTGQIHEIDDDCFIADE
;
A
#
# COMPACT_ATOMS: atom_id res chain seq x y z
N MET A 1 -78.84 0.25 19.76
CA MET A 1 -77.72 -0.66 19.99
C MET A 1 -76.80 -0.55 18.78
N ALA A 2 -75.84 0.34 18.89
CA ALA A 2 -74.75 0.62 17.95
C ALA A 2 -73.56 0.85 18.89
N ASP A 3 -72.34 0.41 18.66
CA ASP A 3 -71.62 -0.01 17.48
C ASP A 3 -70.42 -0.76 18.08
N ASP A 4 -70.12 -1.96 17.60
CA ASP A 4 -68.90 -2.68 18.00
C ASP A 4 -68.30 -3.32 16.74
N SER A 5 -68.14 -2.50 15.70
CA SER A 5 -67.25 -2.78 14.58
C SER A 5 -65.83 -2.37 14.95
N LYS A 6 -65.23 -3.12 15.88
CA LYS A 6 -63.82 -2.99 16.23
C LYS A 6 -62.98 -3.56 15.09
N ASP A 7 -62.74 -2.70 14.11
CA ASP A 7 -61.89 -2.95 12.95
C ASP A 7 -60.45 -3.17 13.44
N TRP A 8 -60.04 -4.44 13.48
CA TRP A 8 -58.65 -4.86 13.69
C TRP A 8 -57.86 -4.66 12.39
N GLY A 9 -57.89 -3.43 11.87
CA GLY A 9 -56.95 -3.01 10.84
C GLY A 9 -55.56 -2.99 11.44
N GLU A 10 -54.74 -3.95 11.01
CA GLU A 10 -53.26 -3.96 10.97
C GLU A 10 -52.54 -3.18 12.08
N SER A 11 -51.75 -3.91 12.86
CA SER A 11 -50.85 -3.49 13.94
C SER A 11 -49.79 -2.43 13.55
N LYS A 12 -50.19 -1.31 12.93
CA LYS A 12 -49.31 -0.20 12.60
C LYS A 12 -48.76 0.37 13.89
N LEU A 13 -47.44 0.51 13.95
CA LEU A 13 -46.75 1.11 15.08
C LEU A 13 -47.36 2.48 15.41
N ARG A 14 -47.83 2.64 16.66
CA ARG A 14 -48.37 3.92 17.14
C ARG A 14 -47.23 4.90 17.37
N VAL A 15 -46.94 5.74 16.37
CA VAL A 15 -45.88 6.77 16.41
C VAL A 15 -46.01 7.69 17.63
N GLU A 16 -47.24 7.99 18.06
CA GLU A 16 -47.54 8.82 19.24
C GLU A 16 -47.00 8.26 20.57
N GLN A 17 -46.69 6.96 20.63
CA GLN A 17 -46.15 6.29 21.82
C GLN A 17 -44.62 6.14 21.77
N MET A 18 -43.97 6.57 20.69
CA MET A 18 -42.52 6.48 20.53
C MET A 18 -41.78 7.64 21.21
N PRO A 19 -40.46 7.49 21.46
CA PRO A 19 -39.63 8.60 21.94
C PRO A 19 -39.71 9.82 21.04
N ILE A 20 -39.58 11.01 21.65
CA ILE A 20 -39.70 12.31 20.98
C ILE A 20 -38.74 12.44 19.78
N SER A 21 -37.58 11.81 19.85
CA SER A 21 -36.60 11.77 18.74
C SER A 21 -37.13 11.03 17.51
N VAL A 22 -37.83 9.92 17.73
CA VAL A 22 -38.42 9.11 16.65
C VAL A 22 -39.63 9.82 16.06
N GLN A 23 -40.48 10.45 16.89
CA GLN A 23 -41.61 11.25 16.42
C GLN A 23 -41.15 12.39 15.49
N LYS A 24 -40.15 13.15 15.91
CA LYS A 24 -39.57 14.22 15.07
C LYS A 24 -39.01 13.70 13.75
N LEU A 25 -38.40 12.52 13.75
CA LEU A 25 -37.90 11.88 12.54
C LEU A 25 -39.06 11.49 11.62
N VAL A 26 -40.10 10.87 12.15
CA VAL A 26 -41.29 10.51 11.36
C VAL A 26 -41.95 11.76 10.77
N ASP A 27 -42.13 12.81 11.55
CA ASP A 27 -42.72 14.08 11.08
C ASP A 27 -41.89 14.71 9.96
N ALA A 28 -40.56 14.71 10.10
CA ALA A 28 -39.65 15.21 9.08
C ALA A 28 -39.68 14.36 7.81
N MET A 29 -39.69 13.03 7.94
CA MET A 29 -39.70 12.11 6.81
C MET A 29 -41.03 12.13 6.06
N LEU A 30 -42.17 12.21 6.77
CA LEU A 30 -43.49 12.39 6.14
C LEU A 30 -43.62 13.74 5.42
N SER A 31 -42.88 14.76 5.87
CA SER A 31 -42.82 16.05 5.17
C SER A 31 -42.06 15.96 3.84
N ILE A 32 -41.14 15.00 3.71
CA ILE A 32 -40.35 14.76 2.49
C ILE A 32 -41.06 13.78 1.56
N ASP A 33 -41.55 12.66 2.11
CA ASP A 33 -42.27 11.62 1.40
C ASP A 33 -43.61 11.29 2.09
N PRO A 34 -44.76 11.65 1.49
CA PRO A 34 -46.08 11.33 2.01
C PRO A 34 -46.41 9.83 2.11
N HIS A 35 -45.62 8.96 1.47
CA HIS A 35 -45.78 7.51 1.50
C HIS A 35 -44.81 6.80 2.44
N PHE A 36 -44.03 7.57 3.22
CA PHE A 36 -43.08 7.06 4.18
C PHE A 36 -43.74 6.14 5.22
N SER A 37 -43.12 4.98 5.44
CA SER A 37 -43.47 4.05 6.53
C SER A 37 -42.27 3.86 7.45
N ILE A 38 -42.46 4.11 8.74
CA ILE A 38 -41.41 3.93 9.76
C ILE A 38 -40.98 2.47 9.90
N GLU A 39 -41.89 1.52 9.64
CA GLU A 39 -41.61 0.08 9.74
C GLU A 39 -40.63 -0.37 8.67
N SER A 40 -40.86 0.03 7.41
CA SER A 40 -39.95 -0.31 6.30
C SER A 40 -38.61 0.39 6.46
N TRP A 41 -38.61 1.66 6.89
CA TRP A 41 -37.37 2.39 7.16
C TRP A 41 -36.56 1.74 8.28
N LEU A 42 -37.21 1.29 9.36
CA LEU A 42 -36.52 0.62 10.46
C LEU A 42 -35.95 -0.73 10.02
N GLU A 43 -36.67 -1.48 9.19
CA GLU A 43 -36.18 -2.73 8.61
C GLU A 43 -34.95 -2.51 7.72
N GLU A 44 -35.00 -1.52 6.83
CA GLU A 44 -33.88 -1.14 5.99
C GLU A 44 -32.69 -0.68 6.83
N LYS A 45 -32.92 0.19 7.80
CA LYS A 45 -31.87 0.69 8.68
C LYS A 45 -31.21 -0.42 9.50
N ALA A 46 -32.00 -1.38 10.00
CA ALA A 46 -31.47 -2.54 10.69
C ALA A 46 -30.63 -3.43 9.77
N LYS A 47 -31.05 -3.62 8.51
CA LYS A 47 -30.25 -4.37 7.51
C LYS A 47 -28.93 -3.68 7.21
N GLU A 48 -28.94 -2.35 7.04
CA GLU A 48 -27.74 -1.55 6.83
C GLU A 48 -26.78 -1.67 8.01
N ASP A 49 -27.26 -1.46 9.23
CA ASP A 49 -26.44 -1.51 10.43
C ASP A 49 -25.87 -2.91 10.67
N LEU A 50 -26.64 -3.97 10.40
CA LEU A 50 -26.14 -5.35 10.43
C LEU A 50 -25.06 -5.60 9.38
N ASN A 51 -25.17 -5.01 8.18
CA ASN A 51 -24.14 -5.13 7.16
C ASN A 51 -22.86 -4.39 7.55
N LEU A 52 -22.99 -3.22 8.16
CA LEU A 52 -21.85 -2.48 8.71
C LEU A 52 -21.13 -3.29 9.79
N ILE A 53 -21.87 -3.83 10.76
CA ILE A 53 -21.32 -4.66 11.83
C ILE A 53 -20.61 -5.90 11.25
N LYS A 54 -21.16 -6.55 10.21
CA LYS A 54 -20.49 -7.67 9.54
C LYS A 54 -19.16 -7.25 8.91
N SER A 55 -19.12 -6.07 8.28
CA SER A 55 -17.89 -5.53 7.69
C SER A 55 -16.83 -5.30 8.76
N ASP A 56 -17.21 -4.67 9.87
CA ASP A 56 -16.31 -4.40 11.00
C ASP A 56 -15.77 -5.68 11.63
N ILE A 57 -16.64 -6.69 11.82
CA ILE A 57 -16.22 -8.01 12.32
C ILE A 57 -15.22 -8.68 11.38
N ASN A 58 -15.44 -8.60 10.06
CA ASN A 58 -14.50 -9.16 9.09
C ASN A 58 -13.14 -8.44 9.13
N ARG A 59 -13.15 -7.12 9.30
CA ARG A 59 -11.92 -6.33 9.46
C ARG A 59 -11.15 -6.75 10.72
N GLU A 60 -11.83 -6.85 11.86
CA GLU A 60 -11.23 -7.31 13.12
C GLU A 60 -10.70 -8.74 13.00
N LYS A 61 -11.43 -9.63 12.32
CA LYS A 61 -10.98 -11.00 12.04
C LYS A 61 -9.65 -10.99 11.28
N ILE A 62 -9.53 -10.21 10.21
CA ILE A 62 -8.29 -10.11 9.42
C ILE A 62 -7.13 -9.60 10.28
N GLN A 63 -7.36 -8.58 11.12
CA GLN A 63 -6.34 -8.06 12.02
C GLN A 63 -5.85 -9.10 13.03
N LEU A 64 -6.79 -9.89 13.59
CA LEU A 64 -6.44 -10.98 14.50
C LEU A 64 -5.70 -12.11 13.80
N GLU A 65 -6.07 -12.47 12.57
CA GLU A 65 -5.36 -13.47 11.75
C GLU A 65 -3.92 -13.00 11.44
N GLN A 66 -3.72 -11.75 11.06
CA GLN A 66 -2.40 -11.18 10.86
C GLN A 66 -1.57 -11.18 12.16
N ARG A 67 -2.18 -10.82 13.29
CA ARG A 67 -1.51 -10.88 14.60
C ARG A 67 -1.12 -12.30 14.97
N LEU A 68 -1.99 -13.28 14.71
CA LEU A 68 -1.71 -14.69 14.93
C LEU A 68 -0.53 -15.15 14.06
N TYR A 69 -0.52 -14.79 12.77
CA TYR A 69 0.57 -15.10 11.87
C TYR A 69 1.91 -14.52 12.36
N ARG A 70 1.91 -13.25 12.79
CA ARG A 70 3.10 -12.62 13.39
C ARG A 70 3.59 -13.39 14.63
N LEU A 71 2.68 -13.81 15.51
CA LEU A 71 3.04 -14.61 16.68
C LEU A 71 3.59 -15.99 16.30
N GLN A 72 2.99 -16.67 15.33
CA GLN A 72 3.48 -17.96 14.83
C GLN A 72 4.88 -17.84 14.23
N ASN A 73 5.14 -16.77 13.46
CA ASN A 73 6.46 -16.50 12.90
C ASN A 73 7.51 -16.28 14.01
N ILE A 74 7.15 -15.54 15.07
CA ILE A 74 8.03 -15.36 16.23
C ILE A 74 8.31 -16.72 16.89
N VAL A 75 7.29 -17.56 17.10
CA VAL A 75 7.48 -18.90 17.65
C VAL A 75 8.41 -19.73 16.77
N SER A 76 8.21 -19.76 15.45
CA SER A 76 9.09 -20.51 14.53
C SER A 76 10.54 -20.03 14.52
N LYS A 77 10.79 -18.76 14.88
CA LYS A 77 12.14 -18.22 15.02
C LYS A 77 12.76 -18.52 16.39
N LEU A 78 11.93 -18.68 17.42
CA LEU A 78 12.37 -19.06 18.76
C LEU A 78 12.68 -20.55 18.86
N ASP A 79 11.98 -21.37 18.07
CA ASP A 79 12.35 -22.77 17.89
C ASP A 79 13.76 -22.83 17.28
N PRO A 80 14.74 -23.40 17.97
CA PRO A 80 16.10 -23.44 17.48
C PRO A 80 16.14 -24.36 16.26
N VAL A 81 16.12 -23.78 15.07
CA VAL A 81 16.56 -24.48 13.86
C VAL A 81 18.04 -24.78 14.10
N ASP A 82 18.41 -26.05 14.16
CA ASP A 82 19.82 -26.44 14.22
C ASP A 82 20.47 -26.00 12.91
N ILE A 83 21.10 -24.82 12.94
CA ILE A 83 21.76 -24.14 11.82
C ILE A 83 22.93 -24.97 11.25
N ARG A 84 23.21 -26.14 11.84
CA ARG A 84 24.23 -27.10 11.41
C ARG A 84 23.71 -28.15 10.42
N GLU A 85 22.40 -28.32 10.29
CA GLU A 85 21.83 -29.19 9.26
C GLU A 85 21.56 -28.38 7.99
N VAL A 86 22.62 -28.15 7.21
CA VAL A 86 22.50 -27.78 5.80
C VAL A 86 21.72 -28.91 5.12
N PRO A 87 20.58 -28.65 4.45
CA PRO A 87 19.86 -29.68 3.72
C PRO A 87 20.81 -30.30 2.68
N ASN A 88 20.98 -31.62 2.69
CA ASN A 88 21.84 -32.31 1.72
C ASN A 88 21.45 -31.90 0.29
N GLY A 89 22.32 -31.13 -0.37
CA GLY A 89 22.13 -30.68 -1.75
C GLY A 89 21.71 -29.21 -1.92
N GLN A 90 21.55 -28.44 -0.83
CA GLN A 90 21.41 -26.99 -0.95
C GLN A 90 22.80 -26.35 -1.00
N THR A 91 23.21 -25.93 -2.20
CA THR A 91 24.41 -25.13 -2.41
C THR A 91 24.00 -23.66 -2.45
N ASN A 92 24.78 -22.76 -1.85
CA ASN A 92 24.54 -21.32 -1.95
C ASN A 92 24.54 -20.90 -3.44
N LEU A 93 23.82 -19.82 -3.78
CA LEU A 93 23.81 -19.23 -5.14
C LEU A 93 25.22 -18.95 -5.69
N PHE A 94 26.21 -18.82 -4.80
CA PHE A 94 27.60 -18.55 -5.11
C PHE A 94 28.48 -19.80 -5.25
N ASP A 95 27.99 -20.98 -4.84
CA ASP A 95 28.72 -22.25 -4.99
C ASP A 95 28.78 -22.72 -6.45
N CYS A 96 27.94 -22.15 -7.33
CA CYS A 96 28.00 -22.37 -8.78
C CYS A 96 29.08 -21.55 -9.48
N PHE A 97 29.80 -20.69 -8.76
CA PHE A 97 30.90 -19.89 -9.28
C PHE A 97 32.22 -20.34 -8.67
N ASP A 98 33.04 -21.06 -9.45
CA ASP A 98 34.41 -21.34 -9.06
C ASP A 98 35.20 -20.02 -8.99
N ILE A 99 35.61 -19.64 -7.78
CA ILE A 99 36.51 -18.49 -7.59
C ILE A 99 37.87 -18.86 -8.21
N PRO A 100 38.36 -18.11 -9.22
CA PRO A 100 39.67 -18.35 -9.81
C PRO A 100 40.75 -18.30 -8.72
N GLU A 101 41.77 -19.17 -8.78
CA GLU A 101 42.80 -19.30 -7.73
C GLU A 101 43.48 -17.97 -7.35
N SER A 102 43.51 -16.99 -8.26
CA SER A 102 44.01 -15.64 -8.00
C SER A 102 43.25 -14.87 -6.91
N PHE A 103 41.99 -15.23 -6.62
CA PHE A 103 41.12 -14.53 -5.68
C PHE A 103 40.92 -15.27 -4.34
N LYS A 104 41.42 -16.51 -4.19
CA LYS A 104 41.27 -17.29 -2.93
C LYS A 104 41.93 -16.62 -1.73
N HIS A 105 43.04 -15.90 -1.94
CA HIS A 105 43.72 -15.15 -0.87
C HIS A 105 42.95 -13.89 -0.41
N ILE A 106 41.95 -13.45 -1.16
CA ILE A 106 41.12 -12.29 -0.81
C ILE A 106 39.96 -12.75 0.07
N SER A 107 39.35 -13.92 -0.20
CA SER A 107 38.30 -14.48 0.66
C SER A 107 38.80 -14.86 2.05
N GLU A 108 40.03 -15.36 2.18
CA GLU A 108 40.66 -15.66 3.48
C GLU A 108 40.91 -14.41 4.35
N ARG A 109 40.92 -13.19 3.76
CA ARG A 109 41.12 -11.95 4.51
C ARG A 109 39.82 -11.34 5.06
N ILE A 110 38.67 -11.84 4.64
CA ILE A 110 37.36 -11.28 5.02
C ILE A 110 36.94 -11.80 6.40
N ASP A 111 37.39 -12.99 6.81
CA ASP A 111 36.96 -13.66 8.05
C ASP A 111 37.50 -13.00 9.34
N ASP A 112 38.47 -12.09 9.24
CA ASP A 112 39.14 -11.48 10.40
C ASP A 112 38.87 -9.98 10.53
N SER A 113 37.72 -9.54 10.04
CA SER A 113 37.39 -8.13 10.01
C SER A 113 36.11 -7.79 10.78
N ASN A 114 36.33 -7.33 12.01
CA ASN A 114 35.42 -6.47 12.77
C ASN A 114 35.20 -5.15 12.00
N TYR A 115 34.55 -5.20 10.84
CA TYR A 115 34.18 -4.00 10.11
C TYR A 115 32.86 -3.46 10.66
N GLU A 116 33.02 -2.46 11.53
CA GLU A 116 32.15 -1.29 11.69
C GLU A 116 32.02 -0.46 10.40
N GLU A 117 32.47 -0.94 9.24
CA GLU A 117 32.21 -0.29 7.97
C GLU A 117 30.80 -0.67 7.48
N PRO A 118 29.92 0.31 7.28
CA PRO A 118 28.59 0.04 6.77
C PRO A 118 28.72 -0.67 5.42
N HIS A 119 28.04 -1.82 5.32
CA HIS A 119 27.98 -2.61 4.09
C HIS A 119 27.73 -1.69 2.88
N PRO A 120 28.37 -1.88 1.72
CA PRO A 120 28.21 -0.97 0.57
C PRO A 120 26.75 -0.79 0.14
N ALA A 121 25.89 -1.79 0.40
CA ALA A 121 24.43 -1.68 0.23
C ALA A 121 23.76 -0.65 1.15
N GLY A 122 24.31 -0.36 2.33
CA GLY A 122 23.82 0.65 3.28
C GLY A 122 23.81 2.06 2.70
N THR A 123 24.70 2.37 1.76
CA THR A 123 24.68 3.62 0.99
C THR A 123 23.40 3.75 0.17
N PHE A 124 22.89 2.64 -0.37
CA PHE A 124 21.65 2.61 -1.16
C PHE A 124 20.40 2.58 -0.28
N ILE A 125 20.49 2.02 0.92
CA ILE A 125 19.37 2.02 1.89
C ILE A 125 19.11 3.43 2.44
N ASN A 126 20.15 4.25 2.61
CA ASN A 126 19.99 5.65 3.03
C ASN A 126 19.56 6.61 1.91
N LEU A 127 19.45 6.12 0.67
CA LEU A 127 18.95 6.90 -0.47
C LEU A 127 17.43 6.79 -0.64
N PHE A 128 16.73 5.99 0.16
CA PHE A 128 15.27 6.04 0.22
C PHE A 128 14.85 7.31 0.99
N PRO A 129 14.20 8.28 0.34
CA PRO A 129 13.80 9.51 1.01
C PRO A 129 12.59 9.18 1.89
N ASN A 130 12.84 9.12 3.20
CA ASN A 130 11.87 8.89 4.27
C ASN A 130 11.24 7.48 4.26
N ASP A 131 10.82 7.06 5.45
CA ASP A 131 10.15 5.80 5.80
C ASP A 131 8.77 5.61 5.11
N ASP A 132 8.45 6.43 4.10
CA ASP A 132 7.17 6.52 3.39
C ASP A 132 7.22 5.91 1.97
N CYS A 133 8.39 5.45 1.51
CA CYS A 133 8.52 4.80 0.20
C CYS A 133 8.23 3.29 0.32
N ASP A 134 6.96 2.93 0.46
CA ASP A 134 6.49 1.54 0.50
C ASP A 134 6.62 0.81 -0.85
N ASP A 135 6.92 1.54 -1.93
CA ASP A 135 7.09 0.98 -3.27
C ASP A 135 8.56 0.97 -3.73
N PRO A 136 9.25 -0.18 -3.59
CA PRO A 136 10.64 -0.30 -4.05
C PRO A 136 10.77 -0.21 -5.57
N LEU A 137 9.72 -0.47 -6.36
CA LEU A 137 9.75 -0.32 -7.81
C LEU A 137 9.79 1.16 -8.18
N LEU A 138 8.89 1.96 -7.59
CA LEU A 138 8.85 3.42 -7.77
C LEU A 138 10.20 4.07 -7.44
N ALA A 139 10.84 3.66 -6.35
CA ALA A 139 12.15 4.18 -5.98
C ALA A 139 13.23 3.88 -7.03
N VAL A 140 13.24 2.65 -7.55
CA VAL A 140 14.21 2.24 -8.57
C VAL A 140 13.94 2.95 -9.90
N THR A 141 12.68 3.04 -10.34
CA THR A 141 12.30 3.70 -11.59
C THR A 141 12.60 5.20 -11.54
N ALA A 142 12.21 5.88 -10.46
CA ALA A 142 12.53 7.30 -10.22
C ALA A 142 14.04 7.54 -10.24
N GLN A 143 14.83 6.70 -9.55
CA GLN A 143 16.28 6.83 -9.54
C GLN A 143 16.90 6.61 -10.93
N MET A 144 16.42 5.62 -11.69
CA MET A 144 16.90 5.36 -13.05
C MET A 144 16.59 6.53 -13.99
N MET A 145 15.40 7.13 -13.89
CA MET A 145 15.04 8.34 -14.63
C MET A 145 15.93 9.53 -14.26
N LEU A 146 16.16 9.75 -12.97
CA LEU A 146 17.01 10.84 -12.48
C LEU A 146 18.44 10.72 -13.03
N ILE A 147 19.05 9.53 -12.96
CA ILE A 147 20.39 9.27 -13.49
C ILE A 147 20.44 9.57 -14.99
N PHE A 148 19.43 9.16 -15.76
CA PHE A 148 19.37 9.42 -17.19
C PHE A 148 19.27 10.92 -17.51
N ILE A 149 18.43 11.66 -16.78
CA ILE A 149 18.26 13.11 -16.96
C ILE A 149 19.57 13.83 -16.59
N GLN A 150 20.22 13.45 -15.48
CA GLN A 150 21.51 13.99 -15.06
C GLN A 150 22.62 13.71 -16.07
N GLU A 151 22.66 12.50 -16.65
CA GLU A 151 23.67 12.15 -17.65
C GLU A 151 23.50 12.98 -18.93
N LYS A 152 22.26 13.18 -19.40
CA LYS A 152 21.94 14.01 -20.56
C LYS A 152 22.27 15.48 -20.30
N THR A 153 21.88 16.01 -19.15
CA THR A 153 22.15 17.39 -18.73
C THR A 153 23.66 17.62 -18.56
N GLY A 154 24.37 16.67 -17.94
CA GLY A 154 25.83 16.71 -17.77
C GLY A 154 26.62 16.61 -19.08
N LYS A 155 26.04 16.04 -20.14
CA LYS A 155 26.58 16.07 -21.51
C LYS A 155 26.33 17.40 -22.23
N GLY A 156 25.69 18.37 -21.58
CA GLY A 156 25.41 19.71 -22.10
C GLY A 156 24.06 19.86 -22.79
N ALA A 157 23.12 18.93 -22.59
CA ALA A 157 21.74 19.14 -23.03
C ALA A 157 21.07 20.20 -22.14
N SER A 158 20.29 21.10 -22.74
CA SER A 158 19.57 22.14 -22.00
C SER A 158 18.32 21.62 -21.28
N TRP A 159 17.71 20.54 -21.77
CA TRP A 159 16.58 19.82 -21.18
C TRP A 159 16.50 18.41 -21.78
N VAL A 160 15.63 17.57 -21.22
CA VAL A 160 15.34 16.22 -21.71
C VAL A 160 13.83 16.07 -21.93
N GLU A 161 13.44 15.59 -23.11
CA GLU A 161 12.03 15.34 -23.44
C GLU A 161 11.50 14.08 -22.73
N ILE A 162 10.22 14.08 -22.34
CA ILE A 162 9.57 12.94 -21.66
C ILE A 162 9.70 11.63 -22.44
N ALA A 163 9.53 11.70 -23.77
CA ALA A 163 9.62 10.54 -24.64
C ALA A 163 11.03 9.93 -24.65
N ASP A 164 12.07 10.74 -24.43
CA ASP A 164 13.45 10.28 -24.33
C ASP A 164 13.76 9.68 -22.96
N ILE A 165 13.06 10.11 -21.90
CA ILE A 165 13.14 9.52 -20.56
C ILE A 165 12.45 8.15 -20.54
N TYR A 166 11.32 7.99 -21.25
CA TYR A 166 10.50 6.77 -21.17
C TYR A 166 11.10 5.61 -21.96
N LYS A 167 11.71 5.87 -23.12
CA LYS A 167 12.36 4.84 -23.95
C LYS A 167 13.25 3.87 -23.16
N PRO A 168 14.27 4.33 -22.40
CA PRO A 168 15.14 3.43 -21.65
C PRO A 168 14.40 2.70 -20.52
N MET A 169 13.34 3.27 -19.94
CA MET A 169 12.57 2.61 -18.89
C MET A 169 11.74 1.45 -19.45
N ILE A 170 11.05 1.70 -20.57
CA ILE A 170 10.25 0.69 -21.28
C ILE A 170 11.14 -0.44 -21.81
N GLU A 171 12.32 -0.12 -22.35
CA GLU A 171 13.30 -1.14 -22.77
C GLU A 171 13.77 -2.03 -21.61
N ASN A 172 13.83 -1.49 -20.40
CA ASN A 172 14.16 -2.23 -19.18
C ASN A 172 12.94 -2.95 -18.56
N GLY A 173 11.78 -2.93 -19.21
CA GLY A 173 10.58 -3.65 -18.78
C GLY A 173 9.73 -2.91 -17.76
N VAL A 174 9.95 -1.61 -17.56
CA VAL A 174 9.10 -0.75 -16.73
C VAL A 174 7.83 -0.39 -17.52
N SER A 175 6.66 -0.45 -16.88
CA SER A 175 5.40 -0.08 -17.53
C SER A 175 5.28 1.44 -17.67
N ILE A 176 4.36 1.91 -18.50
CA ILE A 176 4.17 3.36 -18.71
C ILE A 176 3.59 4.00 -17.46
N GLU A 177 2.67 3.29 -16.78
CA GLU A 177 2.05 3.76 -15.54
C GLU A 177 3.08 4.01 -14.44
N GLU A 178 4.07 3.11 -14.30
CA GLU A 178 5.19 3.26 -13.37
C GLU A 178 6.11 4.44 -13.76
N CYS A 179 6.21 4.73 -15.06
CA CYS A 179 6.96 5.88 -15.55
C CYS A 179 6.26 7.20 -15.23
N ASP A 180 4.94 7.24 -15.39
CA ASP A 180 4.11 8.40 -15.03
C ASP A 180 4.23 8.68 -13.52
N GLU A 181 4.08 7.65 -12.69
CA GLU A 181 4.17 7.76 -11.23
C GLU A 181 5.58 8.20 -10.77
N ALA A 182 6.63 7.67 -11.40
CA ALA A 182 8.00 8.07 -11.10
C ALA A 182 8.28 9.54 -11.45
N ILE A 183 7.78 10.04 -12.58
CA ILE A 183 7.89 11.47 -12.94
C ILE A 183 7.17 12.34 -11.92
N ASP A 184 5.93 11.99 -11.58
CA ASP A 184 5.14 12.73 -10.59
C ASP A 184 5.84 12.77 -9.24
N HIS A 185 6.40 11.65 -8.79
CA HIS A 185 7.16 11.57 -7.56
C HIS A 185 8.41 12.47 -7.59
N LEU A 186 9.17 12.45 -8.68
CA LEU A 186 10.35 13.30 -8.85
C LEU A 186 10.01 14.80 -8.87
N LEU A 187 8.86 15.18 -9.43
CA LEU A 187 8.35 16.55 -9.42
C LEU A 187 7.91 16.98 -8.02
N VAL A 188 7.15 16.13 -7.31
CA VAL A 188 6.67 16.42 -5.96
C VAL A 188 7.81 16.54 -4.96
N THR A 189 8.83 15.69 -5.09
CA THR A 189 10.03 15.74 -4.25
C THR A 189 11.01 16.85 -4.64
N GLY A 190 10.77 17.52 -5.78
CA GLY A 190 11.59 18.63 -6.29
C GLY A 190 12.94 18.20 -6.84
N GLN A 191 13.14 16.92 -7.16
CA GLN A 191 14.39 16.40 -7.71
C GLN A 191 14.55 16.71 -9.21
N ILE A 192 13.43 16.98 -9.90
CA ILE A 192 13.41 17.46 -11.29
C ILE A 192 12.45 18.65 -11.41
N HIS A 193 12.67 19.48 -12.42
CA HIS A 193 11.81 20.62 -12.75
C HIS A 193 11.40 20.56 -14.23
N GLU A 194 10.13 20.87 -14.49
CA GLU A 194 9.60 21.08 -15.84
C GLU A 194 9.83 22.54 -16.28
N ILE A 195 10.51 22.75 -17.40
CA ILE A 195 10.83 24.09 -17.92
C ILE A 195 9.86 24.50 -19.04
N ASP A 196 9.40 23.53 -19.82
CA ASP A 196 8.50 23.68 -20.97
C ASP A 196 7.69 22.39 -21.13
N ASP A 197 6.67 22.39 -21.98
CA ASP A 197 5.79 21.24 -22.21
C ASP A 197 6.64 19.97 -22.48
N ASP A 198 6.49 18.95 -21.63
CA ASP A 198 7.20 17.66 -21.71
C ASP A 198 8.75 17.76 -21.62
N CYS A 199 9.29 18.86 -21.09
CA CYS A 199 10.74 19.13 -21.04
C CYS A 199 11.25 19.30 -19.60
N PHE A 200 12.12 18.37 -19.17
CA PHE A 200 12.59 18.26 -17.79
C PHE A 200 14.09 18.51 -17.63
N ILE A 201 14.48 19.05 -16.48
CA ILE A 201 15.86 19.12 -15.99
C ILE A 201 15.97 18.55 -14.58
N ALA A 202 17.13 18.03 -14.22
CA ALA A 202 17.42 17.67 -12.83
C ALA A 202 17.73 18.93 -12.01
N ASP A 203 17.31 18.94 -10.75
CA ASP A 203 17.75 19.95 -9.78
C ASP A 203 19.26 19.76 -9.48
N GLU A 204 19.99 20.86 -9.28
CA GLU A 204 21.45 20.84 -9.01
C GLU A 204 21.80 20.37 -7.58
#